data_AF-A0AAD9Q6D4-F1
#
_entry.id   AF-A0AAD9Q6D4-F1
#
_cell.length_a   1.000
_cell.length_b   1.000
_cell.length_c   1.000
_cell.angle_alpha   90.00
_cell.angle_beta   90.00
_cell.angle_gamma   90.00
#
_symmetry.space_group_name_H-M   'P 1'
#
loop_
_entity.id
_entity.type
_entity.pdbx_description
1 polymer ?
#
loop_
_entity_poly.entity_id
_entity_poly.type
_entity_poly.pdbx_seq_one_letter_code
_entity_poly.pdbx_strand_id
1 'polypeptide(L)'
;MTRTNDKDFNEKWNSILRDCSQKLMEFLVDHYENQLTKNTMAISEAYDSLEPIENWSTDDRKELENEVHNHLEAQEKLLKEQKERKKEMVRRNQTSPPPPTSPRETYAEILKRHIREKVNPGNYDRQENWRFPRRVRRPRQERQQQYKDILKRRIVNLSSRTLTKSETNLLHKGLNFCPTPLPPRKEEIKGDNDAFSRLYRPSREPYLNTYVENIRQNIIEELTKKRRFQRNNLNARERAALIRLSDDRNIVIKSADKGGATVILNSEDYVADALRQLDNTEY
;
A
#
# COMPACT_ATOMS: atom_id res chain seq x y z
N MET A 1 41.13 -1.54 14.46
CA MET A 1 40.53 -0.19 14.30
C MET A 1 39.00 -0.21 14.10
N THR A 2 38.30 -1.35 14.15
CA THR A 2 36.84 -1.43 13.89
C THR A 2 35.95 -1.34 15.14
N ARG A 3 36.42 -1.77 16.31
CA ARG A 3 35.63 -1.75 17.57
C ARG A 3 35.32 -0.34 18.12
N THR A 4 36.08 0.67 17.74
CA THR A 4 35.90 2.06 18.21
C THR A 4 34.79 2.78 17.46
N ASN A 5 34.62 2.52 16.16
CA ASN A 5 33.57 3.13 15.34
C ASN A 5 32.16 2.65 15.75
N ASP A 6 32.01 1.38 16.16
CA ASP A 6 30.72 0.85 16.61
C ASP A 6 30.29 1.41 17.97
N LYS A 7 31.25 1.79 18.82
CA LYS A 7 30.96 2.46 20.11
C LYS A 7 30.49 3.89 19.89
N ASP A 8 31.19 4.65 19.06
CA ASP A 8 30.83 6.02 18.71
C ASP A 8 29.45 6.08 18.02
N PHE A 9 29.17 5.14 17.11
CA PHE A 9 27.84 4.98 16.52
C PHE A 9 26.76 4.70 17.56
N ASN A 10 26.99 3.74 18.48
CA ASN A 10 26.01 3.40 19.51
C ASN A 10 25.79 4.54 20.51
N GLU A 11 26.83 5.27 20.87
CA GLU A 11 26.73 6.44 21.75
C GLU A 11 25.89 7.54 21.08
N LYS A 12 26.18 7.86 19.82
CA LYS A 12 25.41 8.82 19.04
C LYS A 12 23.96 8.39 18.83
N TRP A 13 23.74 7.11 18.52
CA TRP A 13 22.40 6.52 18.38
C TRP A 13 21.60 6.62 19.67
N ASN A 14 22.19 6.23 20.80
CA ASN A 14 21.53 6.29 22.10
C ASN A 14 21.31 7.73 22.59
N SER A 15 22.15 8.68 22.18
CA SER A 15 21.93 10.11 22.42
C SER A 15 20.68 10.58 21.69
N ILE A 16 20.61 10.33 20.37
CA ILE A 16 19.46 10.72 19.55
C ILE A 16 18.17 10.06 20.05
N LEU A 17 18.22 8.78 20.42
CA LEU A 17 17.06 8.06 20.96
C LEU A 17 16.56 8.68 22.27
N ARG A 18 17.48 9.11 23.14
CA ARG A 18 17.14 9.81 24.39
C ARG A 18 16.52 11.17 24.12
N ASP A 19 17.08 11.96 23.21
CA ASP A 19 16.53 13.27 22.85
C ASP A 19 15.13 13.14 22.25
N CYS A 20 14.92 12.15 21.37
CA CYS A 20 13.62 11.86 20.79
C CYS A 20 12.60 11.37 21.83
N SER A 21 13.01 10.50 22.77
CA SER A 21 12.10 10.01 23.81
C SER A 21 11.74 11.10 24.80
N GLN A 22 12.69 11.98 25.14
CA GLN A 22 12.43 13.15 25.98
C GLN A 22 11.44 14.10 25.31
N LYS A 23 11.67 14.49 24.04
CA LYS A 23 10.75 15.36 23.30
C LYS A 23 9.35 14.76 23.17
N LEU A 24 9.26 13.44 22.99
CA LEU A 24 7.98 12.75 22.97
C LEU A 24 7.28 12.82 24.33
N MET A 25 8.01 12.65 25.44
CA MET A 25 7.45 12.79 26.79
C MET A 25 7.00 14.22 27.06
N GLU A 26 7.81 15.23 26.70
CA GLU A 26 7.44 16.65 26.82
C GLU A 26 6.13 16.93 26.08
N PHE A 27 6.03 16.51 24.81
CA PHE A 27 4.80 16.68 24.03
C PHE A 27 3.58 15.97 24.64
N LEU A 28 3.76 14.79 25.22
CA LEU A 28 2.68 14.07 25.89
C LEU A 28 2.24 14.78 27.16
N VAL A 29 3.19 15.29 27.96
CA VAL A 29 2.89 16.07 29.17
C VAL A 29 2.09 17.31 28.80
N ASP A 30 2.58 18.11 27.85
CA ASP A 30 1.90 19.30 27.35
C ASP A 30 0.48 18.98 26.85
N HIS A 31 0.31 17.86 26.14
CA HIS A 31 -1.01 17.44 25.67
C HIS A 31 -1.97 17.16 26.84
N TYR A 32 -1.53 16.42 27.85
CA TYR A 32 -2.38 16.08 28.99
C TYR A 32 -2.63 17.26 29.92
N GLU A 33 -1.67 18.17 30.10
CA GLU A 33 -1.88 19.42 30.85
C GLU A 33 -2.95 20.31 30.18
N ASN A 34 -2.92 20.40 28.86
CA ASN A 34 -3.95 21.09 28.09
C ASN A 34 -5.32 20.42 28.21
N GLN A 35 -5.38 19.09 28.21
CA GLN A 35 -6.63 18.36 28.45
C GLN A 35 -7.16 18.59 29.88
N LEU A 36 -6.29 18.58 30.88
CA LEU A 36 -6.65 18.89 32.27
C LEU A 36 -7.22 20.30 32.37
N THR A 37 -6.58 21.29 31.74
CA THR A 37 -7.07 22.67 31.72
C THR A 37 -8.48 22.78 31.14
N LYS A 38 -8.72 22.11 30.00
CA LYS A 38 -10.05 22.07 29.37
C LYS A 38 -11.09 21.40 30.27
N ASN A 39 -10.73 20.28 30.90
CA ASN A 39 -11.63 19.58 31.81
C ASN A 39 -11.96 20.45 33.03
N THR A 40 -10.98 21.14 33.60
CA THR A 40 -11.19 22.09 34.71
C THR A 40 -12.15 23.22 34.30
N MET A 41 -11.98 23.79 33.10
CA MET A 41 -12.89 24.82 32.58
C MET A 41 -14.31 24.27 32.41
N ALA A 42 -14.47 23.09 31.79
CA ALA A 42 -15.77 22.47 31.59
C ALA A 42 -16.48 22.14 32.91
N ILE A 43 -15.72 21.70 33.92
CA ILE A 43 -16.26 21.49 35.27
C ILE A 43 -16.71 22.83 35.87
N SER A 44 -15.91 23.89 35.77
CA SER A 44 -16.30 25.23 36.25
C SER A 44 -17.57 25.75 35.57
N GLU A 45 -17.65 25.67 34.23
CA GLU A 45 -18.83 26.07 33.46
C GLU A 45 -20.07 25.26 33.85
N ALA A 46 -19.90 23.96 34.11
CA ALA A 46 -20.99 23.11 34.59
C ALA A 46 -21.45 23.53 36.00
N TYR A 47 -20.52 23.87 36.90
CA TYR A 47 -20.85 24.41 38.22
C TYR A 47 -21.60 25.75 38.12
N ASP A 48 -21.13 26.66 37.27
CA ASP A 48 -21.74 27.98 37.08
C ASP A 48 -23.15 27.89 36.44
N SER A 49 -23.44 26.79 35.74
CA SER A 49 -24.74 26.52 35.11
C SER A 49 -25.79 25.95 36.07
N LEU A 50 -25.38 25.51 37.27
CA LEU A 50 -26.29 24.98 38.29
C LEU A 50 -26.79 26.12 39.20
N GLU A 51 -28.10 26.16 39.47
CA GLU A 51 -28.64 27.10 40.46
C GLU A 51 -28.10 26.77 41.86
N PRO A 52 -27.87 27.77 42.74
CA PRO A 52 -27.36 27.53 44.09
C PRO A 52 -28.31 26.63 44.88
N ILE A 53 -27.87 25.39 45.17
CA ILE A 53 -28.61 24.45 46.01
C ILE A 53 -28.28 24.75 47.47
N GLU A 54 -29.20 25.35 48.22
CA GLU A 54 -28.96 25.83 49.60
C GLU A 54 -28.87 24.72 50.68
N ASN A 55 -29.17 23.45 50.37
CA ASN A 55 -29.29 22.39 51.38
C ASN A 55 -28.46 21.13 51.05
N TRP A 56 -27.13 21.26 50.97
CA TRP A 56 -26.24 20.11 50.92
C TRP A 56 -26.03 19.52 52.32
N SER A 57 -26.47 18.27 52.55
CA SER A 57 -26.20 17.55 53.79
C SER A 57 -24.73 17.12 53.87
N THR A 58 -24.22 16.93 55.08
CA THR A 58 -22.89 16.33 55.31
C THR A 58 -22.80 14.91 54.74
N ASP A 59 -23.93 14.20 54.69
CA ASP A 59 -24.00 12.84 54.14
C ASP A 59 -23.89 12.84 52.61
N ASP A 60 -24.56 13.79 51.93
CA ASP A 60 -24.50 13.93 50.47
C ASP A 60 -23.07 14.23 50.00
N ARG A 61 -22.37 15.11 50.73
CA ARG A 61 -20.96 15.41 50.47
C ARG A 61 -20.07 14.18 50.62
N LYS A 62 -20.30 13.40 51.67
CA LYS A 62 -19.53 12.18 51.96
C LYS A 62 -19.80 11.09 50.91
N GLU A 63 -21.03 10.97 50.42
CA GLU A 63 -21.38 10.06 49.34
C GLU A 63 -20.65 10.42 48.04
N LEU A 64 -20.66 11.71 47.66
CA LEU A 64 -19.92 12.18 46.48
C LEU A 64 -18.41 11.97 46.60
N GLU A 65 -17.82 12.28 47.76
CA GLU A 65 -16.39 12.07 48.02
C GLU A 65 -16.03 10.56 47.89
N ASN A 66 -16.89 9.67 48.38
CA ASN A 66 -16.71 8.22 48.25
C ASN A 66 -16.85 7.76 46.79
N GLU A 67 -17.81 8.30 46.02
CA GLU A 67 -18.01 7.93 44.62
C GLU A 67 -16.81 8.34 43.76
N VAL A 68 -16.32 9.57 43.93
CA VAL A 68 -15.12 10.07 43.26
C VAL A 68 -13.91 9.22 43.63
N HIS A 69 -13.75 8.89 44.93
CA HIS A 69 -12.65 8.06 45.40
C HIS A 69 -12.67 6.66 44.76
N ASN A 70 -13.83 6.00 44.77
CA ASN A 70 -14.02 4.68 44.17
C ASN A 70 -13.74 4.70 42.66
N HIS A 71 -14.15 5.76 41.96
CA HIS A 71 -13.89 5.91 40.52
C HIS A 71 -12.39 6.03 40.22
N LEU A 72 -11.67 6.86 40.97
CA LEU A 72 -10.22 7.03 40.83
C LEU A 72 -9.47 5.73 41.13
N GLU A 73 -9.84 5.02 42.20
CA GLU A 73 -9.21 3.75 42.57
C GLU A 73 -9.41 2.66 41.50
N ALA A 74 -10.62 2.58 40.93
CA ALA A 74 -10.91 1.65 39.84
C ALA A 74 -10.06 1.95 38.59
N GLN A 75 -9.90 3.24 38.22
CA GLN A 75 -9.05 3.64 37.09
C GLN A 75 -7.58 3.32 37.33
N GLU A 76 -7.05 3.56 38.54
CA GLU A 76 -5.67 3.23 38.89
C GLU A 76 -5.39 1.72 38.79
N LYS A 77 -6.34 0.90 39.28
CA LYS A 77 -6.23 -0.56 39.23
C LYS A 77 -6.13 -1.05 37.78
N LEU A 78 -7.01 -0.55 36.91
CA LEU A 78 -7.02 -0.92 35.49
C LEU A 78 -5.71 -0.55 34.79
N LEU A 79 -5.16 0.63 35.10
CA LEU A 79 -3.88 1.07 34.56
C LEU A 79 -2.71 0.18 35.02
N LYS A 80 -2.69 -0.21 36.30
CA LYS A 80 -1.68 -1.15 36.85
C LYS A 80 -1.74 -2.51 36.15
N GLU A 81 -2.94 -3.06 35.94
CA GLU A 81 -3.12 -4.33 35.22
C GLU A 81 -2.64 -4.25 33.76
N GLN A 82 -2.93 -3.16 33.06
CA GLN A 82 -2.45 -3.00 31.68
C GLN A 82 -0.93 -2.91 31.59
N LYS A 83 -0.27 -2.23 32.53
CA LYS A 83 1.20 -2.16 32.60
C LYS A 83 1.81 -3.54 32.82
N GLU A 84 1.29 -4.32 33.76
CA GLU A 84 1.76 -5.68 34.02
C GLU A 84 1.50 -6.63 32.84
N ARG A 85 0.34 -6.54 32.18
CA ARG A 85 0.07 -7.32 30.96
C ARG A 85 1.08 -7.03 29.85
N LYS A 86 1.44 -5.76 29.63
CA LYS A 86 2.46 -5.38 28.64
C LYS A 86 3.84 -5.93 29.01
N LYS A 87 4.22 -5.84 30.28
CA LYS A 87 5.47 -6.39 30.81
C LYS A 87 5.55 -7.91 30.65
N GLU A 88 4.45 -8.60 30.93
CA GLU A 88 4.34 -10.06 30.79
C GLU A 88 4.39 -10.52 29.32
N MET A 89 3.78 -9.76 28.39
CA MET A 89 3.94 -10.03 26.95
C MET A 89 5.39 -9.95 26.50
N VAL A 90 6.15 -8.95 26.98
CA VAL A 90 7.58 -8.82 26.66
C VAL A 90 8.39 -9.99 27.23
N ARG A 91 8.09 -10.42 28.46
CA ARG A 91 8.74 -11.59 29.08
C ARG A 91 8.46 -12.89 28.32
N ARG A 92 7.22 -13.16 27.92
CA ARG A 92 6.87 -14.33 27.11
C ARG A 92 7.57 -14.35 25.75
N ASN A 93 7.86 -13.18 25.19
CA ASN A 93 8.57 -13.03 23.92
C ASN A 93 10.11 -13.14 24.05
N GLN A 94 10.64 -13.09 25.28
CA GLN A 94 12.03 -13.41 25.62
C GLN A 94 12.13 -14.89 26.01
N THR A 95 11.92 -15.80 25.06
CA THR A 95 12.13 -17.23 25.30
C THR A 95 13.57 -17.66 25.08
N SER A 96 14.06 -18.51 25.97
CA SER A 96 15.30 -19.27 25.83
C SER A 96 15.38 -19.99 24.47
N PRO A 97 16.59 -20.22 23.93
CA PRO A 97 16.76 -20.83 22.62
C PRO A 97 15.99 -22.16 22.52
N PRO A 98 15.30 -22.41 21.38
CA PRO A 98 14.47 -23.60 21.21
C PRO A 98 15.29 -24.89 21.37
N PRO A 99 14.67 -25.99 21.83
CA PRO A 99 15.36 -27.25 22.04
C PRO A 99 15.99 -27.78 20.73
N PRO A 100 17.07 -28.57 20.81
CA PRO A 100 17.71 -29.16 19.64
C PRO A 100 16.72 -30.08 18.92
N THR A 101 16.62 -29.90 17.61
CA THR A 101 15.81 -30.72 16.69
C THR A 101 16.51 -32.00 16.25
N SER A 102 17.81 -32.12 16.52
CA SER A 102 18.61 -33.32 16.22
C SER A 102 19.69 -33.53 17.30
N PRO A 103 20.05 -34.78 17.66
CA PRO A 103 21.08 -35.07 18.65
C PRO A 103 22.48 -34.53 18.34
N ARG A 104 22.75 -34.12 17.09
CA ARG A 104 24.04 -33.55 16.65
C ARG A 104 24.02 -32.03 16.44
N GLU A 105 22.90 -31.37 16.71
CA GLU A 105 22.75 -29.94 16.46
C GLU A 105 23.55 -29.13 17.49
N THR A 106 24.46 -28.27 17.00
CA THR A 106 25.30 -27.45 17.89
C THR A 106 24.55 -26.19 18.30
N TYR A 107 24.81 -25.65 19.50
CA TYR A 107 24.20 -24.41 19.99
C TYR A 107 24.33 -23.22 19.01
N ALA A 108 25.45 -23.13 18.29
CA ALA A 108 25.66 -22.14 17.23
C ALA A 108 24.67 -22.29 16.06
N GLU A 109 24.24 -23.51 15.73
CA GLU A 109 23.24 -23.78 14.69
C GLU A 109 21.84 -23.39 15.14
N ILE A 110 21.50 -23.70 16.41
CA ILE A 110 20.25 -23.28 17.06
C ILE A 110 20.13 -21.74 17.04
N LEU A 111 21.21 -21.03 17.44
CA LEU A 111 21.26 -19.56 17.40
C LEU A 111 21.16 -19.01 15.98
N LYS A 112 21.88 -19.58 15.01
CA LYS A 112 21.81 -19.14 13.60
C LYS A 112 20.42 -19.33 13.00
N ARG A 113 19.67 -20.37 13.40
CA ARG A 113 18.27 -20.57 12.99
C ARG A 113 17.37 -19.51 13.63
N HIS A 114 17.47 -19.32 14.95
CA HIS A 114 16.62 -18.39 15.68
C HIS A 114 16.83 -16.93 15.24
N ILE A 115 18.08 -16.53 14.99
CA ILE A 115 18.39 -15.19 14.45
C ILE A 115 17.79 -15.03 13.04
N ARG A 116 17.87 -16.07 12.18
CA ARG A 116 17.28 -16.03 10.84
C ARG A 116 15.75 -15.94 10.86
N GLU A 117 15.09 -16.63 11.79
CA GLU A 117 13.64 -16.52 12.03
C GLU A 117 13.21 -15.12 12.46
N LYS A 118 13.97 -14.48 13.36
CA LYS A 118 13.68 -13.13 13.85
C LYS A 118 13.95 -12.04 12.81
N VAL A 119 14.95 -12.22 11.95
CA VAL A 119 15.30 -11.24 10.91
C VAL A 119 14.40 -11.36 9.68
N ASN A 120 13.87 -12.55 9.37
CA ASN A 120 12.97 -12.78 8.22
C ASN A 120 11.72 -13.60 8.61
N PRO A 121 10.74 -12.99 9.31
CA PRO A 121 9.55 -13.71 9.78
C PRO A 121 8.62 -14.21 8.65
N GLY A 122 8.85 -13.80 7.40
CA GLY A 122 7.96 -14.08 6.26
C GLY A 122 8.48 -15.06 5.21
N ASN A 123 9.62 -15.74 5.41
CA ASN A 123 10.26 -16.51 4.31
C ASN A 123 10.70 -17.95 4.63
N TYR A 124 10.22 -18.54 5.73
CA TYR A 124 10.59 -19.92 6.12
C TYR A 124 9.52 -20.99 5.95
N ASP A 125 8.42 -20.69 5.24
CA ASP A 125 7.39 -21.70 4.97
C ASP A 125 7.51 -22.27 3.54
N ARG A 126 8.72 -22.74 3.17
CA ARG A 126 8.91 -23.41 1.86
C ARG A 126 9.59 -24.75 1.87
N GLN A 127 10.17 -25.22 2.96
CA GLN A 127 10.81 -26.53 2.99
C GLN A 127 10.67 -27.16 4.37
N GLU A 128 9.45 -27.63 4.71
CA GLU A 128 9.28 -28.93 5.38
C GLU A 128 7.81 -29.39 5.36
N ASN A 129 7.57 -30.44 4.57
CA ASN A 129 6.58 -31.50 4.74
C ASN A 129 5.25 -31.23 5.47
N TRP A 130 4.35 -30.48 4.83
CA TRP A 130 2.93 -30.81 4.94
C TRP A 130 2.64 -32.06 4.09
N ARG A 131 2.58 -33.23 4.72
CA ARG A 131 1.92 -34.42 4.13
C ARG A 131 0.40 -34.20 4.18
N PHE A 132 -0.11 -33.34 3.30
CA PHE A 132 -1.54 -33.37 2.96
C PHE A 132 -1.84 -34.71 2.28
N PRO A 133 -3.02 -35.32 2.51
CA PRO A 133 -3.49 -36.42 1.69
C PRO A 133 -3.39 -36.00 0.22
N ARG A 134 -2.74 -36.83 -0.61
CA ARG A 134 -2.59 -36.56 -2.04
C ARG A 134 -3.98 -36.47 -2.69
N ARG A 135 -4.56 -35.25 -2.73
CA ARG A 135 -5.38 -34.89 -3.88
C ARG A 135 -4.44 -34.98 -5.07
N VAL A 136 -4.77 -35.83 -6.04
CA VAL A 136 -4.03 -35.99 -7.29
C VAL A 136 -3.89 -34.61 -7.94
N ARG A 137 -2.77 -33.92 -7.67
CA ARG A 137 -2.43 -32.65 -8.31
C ARG A 137 -1.93 -33.02 -9.69
N ARG A 138 -2.73 -32.70 -10.72
CA ARG A 138 -2.28 -32.77 -12.12
C ARG A 138 -0.89 -32.13 -12.23
N PRO A 139 0.09 -32.78 -12.89
CA PRO A 139 1.45 -32.28 -13.05
C PRO A 139 1.49 -30.80 -13.44
N ARG A 140 2.37 -30.03 -12.81
CA ARG A 140 2.56 -28.59 -13.10
C ARG A 140 2.78 -28.31 -14.59
N GLN A 141 3.36 -29.26 -15.32
CA GLN A 141 3.57 -29.22 -16.77
C GLN A 141 2.27 -29.26 -17.57
N GLU A 142 1.31 -30.13 -17.21
CA GLU A 142 0.01 -30.22 -17.90
C GLU A 142 -0.79 -28.92 -17.81
N ARG A 143 -0.78 -28.25 -16.65
CA ARG A 143 -1.43 -26.94 -16.49
C ARG A 143 -0.76 -25.84 -17.32
N GLN A 144 0.56 -25.87 -17.43
CA GLN A 144 1.29 -24.91 -18.27
C GLN A 144 1.04 -25.16 -19.76
N GLN A 145 0.94 -26.43 -20.17
CA GLN A 145 0.60 -26.80 -21.54
C GLN A 145 -0.83 -26.40 -21.88
N GLN A 146 -1.78 -26.70 -21.00
CA GLN A 146 -3.18 -26.27 -21.16
C GLN A 146 -3.29 -24.73 -21.29
N TYR A 147 -2.55 -23.97 -20.49
CA TYR A 147 -2.52 -22.50 -20.62
C TYR A 147 -1.94 -22.05 -21.97
N LYS A 148 -0.85 -22.66 -22.43
CA LYS A 148 -0.28 -22.38 -23.76
C LYS A 148 -1.26 -22.71 -24.88
N ASP A 149 -2.00 -23.81 -24.76
CA ASP A 149 -2.99 -24.24 -25.76
C ASP A 149 -4.18 -23.28 -25.79
N ILE A 150 -4.64 -22.81 -24.63
CA ILE A 150 -5.68 -21.77 -24.52
C ILE A 150 -5.21 -20.46 -25.16
N LEU A 151 -3.99 -20.02 -24.85
CA LEU A 151 -3.42 -18.81 -25.43
C LEU A 151 -3.27 -18.92 -26.95
N LYS A 152 -2.81 -20.07 -27.46
CA LYS A 152 -2.67 -20.35 -28.89
C LYS A 152 -4.01 -20.26 -29.63
N ARG A 153 -5.12 -20.68 -28.99
CA ARG A 153 -6.47 -20.57 -29.56
C ARG A 153 -7.05 -19.16 -29.47
N ARG A 154 -6.54 -18.33 -28.56
CA ARG A 154 -7.07 -16.98 -28.31
C ARG A 154 -6.66 -15.98 -29.40
N ILE A 155 -5.61 -16.25 -30.18
CA ILE A 155 -5.18 -15.36 -31.27
C ILE A 155 -5.25 -16.12 -32.59
N VAL A 156 -6.01 -15.59 -33.54
CA VAL A 156 -6.10 -16.11 -34.91
C VAL A 156 -5.62 -15.03 -35.85
N ASN A 157 -4.46 -15.26 -36.47
CA ASN A 157 -3.91 -14.34 -37.47
C ASN A 157 -4.27 -14.82 -38.87
N LEU A 158 -5.15 -14.10 -39.54
CA LEU A 158 -5.55 -14.30 -40.94
C LEU A 158 -4.95 -13.23 -41.86
N SER A 159 -4.24 -12.24 -41.29
CA SER A 159 -3.54 -11.22 -42.06
C SER A 159 -2.23 -11.75 -42.65
N SER A 160 -1.72 -11.06 -43.68
CA SER A 160 -0.40 -11.34 -44.27
C SER A 160 0.76 -10.89 -43.37
N ARG A 161 0.46 -10.11 -42.31
CA ARG A 161 1.45 -9.54 -41.39
C ARG A 161 1.95 -10.57 -40.37
N THR A 162 3.27 -10.59 -40.16
CA THR A 162 3.88 -11.37 -39.08
C THR A 162 3.87 -10.57 -37.77
N LEU A 163 3.43 -11.20 -36.68
CA LEU A 163 3.39 -10.58 -35.36
C LEU A 163 4.69 -10.83 -34.61
N THR A 164 5.23 -9.78 -34.02
CA THR A 164 6.35 -9.90 -33.08
C THR A 164 5.88 -10.53 -31.77
N LYS A 165 6.80 -11.16 -31.03
CA LYS A 165 6.50 -11.78 -29.72
C LYS A 165 5.83 -10.82 -28.74
N SER A 166 6.20 -9.53 -28.78
CA SER A 166 5.62 -8.51 -27.90
C SER A 166 4.18 -8.16 -28.31
N GLU A 167 3.87 -8.16 -29.61
CA GLU A 167 2.52 -7.98 -30.14
C GLU A 167 1.63 -9.18 -29.79
N THR A 168 2.15 -10.41 -29.96
CA THR A 168 1.43 -11.62 -29.54
C THR A 168 1.14 -11.62 -28.03
N ASN A 169 2.12 -11.28 -27.20
CA ASN A 169 1.94 -11.20 -25.75
C ASN A 169 0.93 -10.12 -25.32
N LEU A 170 0.93 -8.97 -26.01
CA LEU A 170 -0.05 -7.92 -25.80
C LEU A 170 -1.47 -8.42 -26.14
N LEU A 171 -1.65 -9.02 -27.32
CA LEU A 171 -2.95 -9.52 -27.78
C LEU A 171 -3.47 -10.68 -26.93
N HIS A 172 -2.60 -11.49 -26.33
CA HIS A 172 -3.00 -12.53 -25.37
C HIS A 172 -3.74 -11.97 -24.14
N LYS A 173 -3.48 -10.70 -23.78
CA LYS A 173 -4.19 -10.02 -22.68
C LYS A 173 -5.66 -9.75 -23.03
N GLY A 174 -6.02 -9.74 -24.32
CA GLY A 174 -7.37 -9.57 -24.83
C GLY A 174 -7.76 -8.11 -25.08
N LEU A 175 -8.82 -7.90 -25.88
CA LEU A 175 -9.29 -6.56 -26.24
C LEU A 175 -9.96 -5.80 -25.08
N ASN A 176 -10.41 -6.51 -24.04
CA ASN A 176 -10.96 -5.91 -22.80
C ASN A 176 -9.86 -5.50 -21.80
N PHE A 177 -8.58 -5.66 -22.15
CA PHE A 177 -7.48 -5.27 -21.28
C PHE A 177 -7.30 -3.75 -21.29
N CYS A 178 -7.34 -3.11 -20.12
CA CYS A 178 -7.12 -1.67 -19.96
C CYS A 178 -5.65 -1.39 -19.58
N PRO A 179 -4.82 -0.82 -20.47
CA PRO A 179 -3.46 -0.43 -20.13
C PRO A 179 -3.45 0.68 -19.06
N THR A 180 -2.57 0.57 -18.07
CA THR A 180 -2.33 1.67 -17.12
C THR A 180 -1.78 2.87 -17.91
N PRO A 181 -2.40 4.06 -17.84
CA PRO A 181 -1.88 5.25 -18.50
C PRO A 181 -0.46 5.55 -17.99
N LEU A 182 0.39 6.11 -18.85
CA LEU A 182 1.70 6.56 -18.40
C LEU A 182 1.50 7.75 -17.46
N PRO A 183 2.26 7.82 -16.35
CA PRO A 183 2.30 9.05 -15.60
C PRO A 183 2.91 10.18 -16.47
N PRO A 184 2.45 11.43 -16.29
CA PRO A 184 3.01 12.58 -17.00
C PRO A 184 4.52 12.69 -16.74
N ARG A 185 5.25 13.11 -17.77
CA ARG A 185 6.70 13.25 -17.70
C ARG A 185 7.09 14.42 -16.79
N LYS A 186 8.30 14.40 -16.21
CA LYS A 186 8.73 15.53 -15.35
C LYS A 186 8.80 16.83 -16.15
N GLU A 187 9.20 16.71 -17.40
CA GLU A 187 9.39 17.80 -18.34
C GLU A 187 8.06 18.45 -18.70
N GLU A 188 7.00 17.65 -18.87
CA GLU A 188 5.63 18.12 -19.12
C GLU A 188 5.10 18.90 -17.92
N ILE A 189 5.18 18.33 -16.71
CA ILE A 189 4.74 19.00 -15.46
C ILE A 189 5.50 20.30 -15.25
N LYS A 190 6.82 20.31 -15.51
CA LYS A 190 7.63 21.52 -15.41
C LYS A 190 7.19 22.54 -16.46
N GLY A 191 6.96 22.12 -17.70
CA GLY A 191 6.47 22.98 -18.78
C GLY A 191 5.13 23.64 -18.44
N ASP A 192 4.18 22.87 -17.94
CA ASP A 192 2.86 23.36 -17.51
C ASP A 192 2.99 24.35 -16.33
N ASN A 193 3.87 24.04 -15.38
CA ASN A 193 4.15 24.92 -14.25
C ASN A 193 4.84 26.22 -14.67
N ASP A 194 5.78 26.16 -15.61
CA ASP A 194 6.46 27.33 -16.16
C ASP A 194 5.46 28.18 -16.96
N ALA A 195 4.56 27.55 -17.73
CA ALA A 195 3.49 28.24 -18.45
C ALA A 195 2.52 28.94 -17.48
N PHE A 196 2.11 28.25 -16.41
CA PHE A 196 1.30 28.84 -15.35
C PHE A 196 2.01 30.04 -14.72
N SER A 197 3.29 29.91 -14.38
CA SER A 197 4.08 30.98 -13.75
C SER A 197 4.21 32.22 -14.65
N ARG A 198 4.21 32.05 -15.98
CA ARG A 198 4.24 33.16 -16.94
C ARG A 198 2.89 33.87 -17.08
N LEU A 199 1.79 33.14 -16.91
CA LEU A 199 0.43 33.66 -17.05
C LEU A 199 -0.12 34.21 -15.73
N TYR A 200 0.38 33.72 -14.60
CA TYR A 200 -0.05 34.11 -13.28
C TYR A 200 0.40 35.56 -12.97
N ARG A 201 -0.57 36.40 -12.61
CA ARG A 201 -0.30 37.74 -12.08
C ARG A 201 -0.47 37.71 -10.57
N PRO A 202 0.58 38.02 -9.79
CA PRO A 202 0.48 38.07 -8.33
C PRO A 202 -0.59 39.07 -7.90
N SER A 203 -1.38 38.68 -6.88
CA SER A 203 -2.26 39.62 -6.19
C SER A 203 -1.42 40.65 -5.43
N ARG A 204 -2.00 41.83 -5.17
CA ARG A 204 -1.43 42.80 -4.22
C ARG A 204 -1.39 42.26 -2.80
N GLU A 205 -2.24 41.28 -2.50
CA GLU A 205 -2.42 40.68 -1.20
C GLU A 205 -1.44 39.51 -1.00
N PRO A 206 -0.47 39.61 -0.07
CA PRO A 206 0.58 38.61 0.08
C PRO A 206 0.06 37.22 0.44
N TYR A 207 -0.99 37.15 1.27
CA TYR A 207 -1.58 35.89 1.73
C TYR A 207 -2.21 35.07 0.59
N LEU A 208 -2.82 35.73 -0.40
CA LEU A 208 -3.33 35.03 -1.59
C LEU A 208 -2.20 34.42 -2.41
N ASN A 209 -1.10 35.14 -2.59
CA ASN A 209 0.07 34.62 -3.31
C ASN A 209 0.68 33.40 -2.60
N THR A 210 0.82 33.46 -1.27
CA THR A 210 1.29 32.31 -0.47
C THR A 210 0.36 31.11 -0.58
N TYR A 211 -0.95 31.34 -0.55
CA TYR A 211 -1.94 30.26 -0.69
C TYR A 211 -1.86 29.58 -2.07
N VAL A 212 -1.78 30.37 -3.14
CA VAL A 212 -1.62 29.85 -4.51
C VAL A 212 -0.32 29.06 -4.66
N GLU A 213 0.78 29.56 -4.11
CA GLU A 213 2.07 28.87 -4.16
C GLU A 213 2.04 27.56 -3.35
N ASN A 214 1.39 27.54 -2.19
CA ASN A 214 1.21 26.32 -1.40
C ASN A 214 0.37 25.28 -2.15
N ILE A 215 -0.74 25.68 -2.79
CA ILE A 215 -1.52 24.77 -3.64
C ILE A 215 -0.64 24.23 -4.77
N ARG A 216 0.15 25.10 -5.42
CA ARG A 216 1.04 24.72 -6.53
C ARG A 216 2.05 23.66 -6.09
N GLN A 217 2.71 23.85 -4.96
CA GLN A 217 3.66 22.89 -4.40
C GLN A 217 2.96 21.57 -4.03
N ASN A 218 1.80 21.64 -3.37
CA ASN A 218 1.03 20.46 -2.99
C ASN A 218 0.65 19.62 -4.22
N ILE A 219 0.19 20.24 -5.31
CA ILE A 219 -0.15 19.54 -6.55
C ILE A 219 1.09 18.83 -7.12
N ILE A 220 2.23 19.52 -7.20
CA ILE A 220 3.48 18.95 -7.74
C ILE A 220 3.95 17.77 -6.91
N GLU A 221 3.92 17.90 -5.58
CA GLU A 221 4.26 16.82 -4.66
C GLU A 221 3.33 15.61 -4.84
N GLU A 222 2.03 15.85 -4.95
CA GLU A 222 1.02 14.81 -5.06
C GLU A 222 1.14 14.04 -6.40
N LEU A 223 1.37 14.75 -7.50
CA LEU A 223 1.68 14.15 -8.80
C LEU A 223 2.97 13.32 -8.75
N THR A 224 3.98 13.79 -8.01
CA THR A 224 5.25 13.09 -7.83
C THR A 224 5.10 11.82 -6.97
N LYS A 225 4.30 11.86 -5.91
CA LYS A 225 4.01 10.73 -5.02
C LYS A 225 3.24 9.64 -5.75
N LYS A 226 2.13 9.98 -6.43
CA LYS A 226 1.29 9.02 -7.17
C LYS A 226 2.08 8.25 -8.23
N ARG A 227 3.09 8.89 -8.83
CA ARG A 227 3.99 8.24 -9.79
C ARG A 227 4.78 7.06 -9.23
N ARG A 228 5.17 7.09 -7.96
CA ARG A 228 5.95 6.02 -7.32
C ARG A 228 5.13 4.74 -7.11
N PHE A 229 3.79 4.85 -7.12
CA PHE A 229 2.89 3.75 -6.79
C PHE A 229 2.12 3.20 -7.99
N GLN A 230 2.23 3.83 -9.18
CA GLN A 230 1.62 3.28 -10.39
C GLN A 230 2.39 2.07 -10.89
N ARG A 231 1.79 0.89 -10.76
CA ARG A 231 2.31 -0.35 -11.35
C ARG A 231 1.94 -0.38 -12.83
N ASN A 232 2.94 -0.41 -13.70
CA ASN A 232 2.75 -0.58 -15.13
C ASN A 232 2.31 -2.03 -15.41
N ASN A 233 1.14 -2.19 -16.04
CA ASN A 233 0.59 -3.50 -16.43
C ASN A 233 1.02 -3.96 -17.85
N LEU A 234 1.82 -3.14 -18.53
CA LEU A 234 2.51 -3.41 -19.79
C LEU A 234 4.01 -3.13 -19.65
N ASN A 235 4.83 -3.98 -20.26
CA ASN A 235 6.26 -3.69 -20.40
C ASN A 235 6.53 -2.71 -21.57
N ALA A 236 7.74 -2.15 -21.64
CA ALA A 236 8.10 -1.17 -22.66
C ALA A 236 7.91 -1.68 -24.11
N ARG A 237 8.19 -2.97 -24.35
CA ARG A 237 8.06 -3.58 -25.68
C ARG A 237 6.61 -3.83 -26.06
N GLU A 238 5.78 -4.24 -25.11
CA GLU A 238 4.32 -4.39 -25.27
C GLU A 238 3.64 -3.04 -25.50
N ARG A 239 4.10 -1.98 -24.83
CA ARG A 239 3.58 -0.62 -25.04
C ARG A 239 3.96 -0.09 -26.43
N ALA A 240 5.19 -0.31 -26.88
CA ALA A 240 5.59 0.00 -28.25
C ALA A 240 4.81 -0.83 -29.27
N ALA A 241 4.53 -2.10 -28.97
CA ALA A 241 3.67 -2.96 -29.79
C ALA A 241 2.24 -2.42 -29.89
N LEU A 242 1.67 -1.91 -28.79
CA LEU A 242 0.34 -1.31 -28.79
C LEU A 242 0.25 -0.14 -29.76
N ILE A 243 1.24 0.75 -29.72
CA ILE A 243 1.34 1.91 -30.62
C ILE A 243 1.48 1.45 -32.09
N ARG A 244 2.39 0.50 -32.35
CA ARG A 244 2.57 -0.02 -33.73
C ARG A 244 1.34 -0.73 -34.29
N LEU A 245 0.56 -1.40 -33.45
CA LEU A 245 -0.67 -2.06 -33.87
C LEU A 245 -1.81 -1.05 -34.03
N SER A 246 -1.86 0.02 -33.23
CA SER A 246 -2.86 1.08 -33.40
C SER A 246 -2.64 1.92 -34.66
N ASP A 247 -1.38 2.11 -35.04
CA ASP A 247 -1.02 2.99 -36.16
C ASP A 247 -1.05 2.25 -37.52
N ASP A 248 -1.09 0.92 -37.53
CA ASP A 248 -1.12 0.13 -38.76
C ASP A 248 -2.54 0.08 -39.36
N ARG A 249 -2.70 0.71 -40.52
CA ARG A 249 -3.97 0.75 -41.27
C ARG A 249 -4.19 -0.46 -42.17
N ASN A 250 -3.18 -1.31 -42.36
CA ASN A 250 -3.27 -2.48 -43.23
C ASN A 250 -3.94 -3.68 -42.54
N ILE A 251 -4.12 -3.60 -41.22
CA ILE A 251 -4.72 -4.68 -40.44
C ILE A 251 -5.95 -4.20 -39.67
N VAL A 252 -6.89 -5.11 -39.49
CA VAL A 252 -8.07 -4.93 -38.64
C VAL A 252 -8.05 -5.98 -37.54
N ILE A 253 -8.16 -5.52 -36.29
CA ILE A 253 -8.17 -6.39 -35.09
C ILE A 253 -9.56 -6.35 -34.46
N LYS A 254 -10.23 -7.50 -34.39
CA LYS A 254 -11.59 -7.62 -33.84
C LYS A 254 -11.72 -8.85 -32.95
N SER A 255 -12.72 -8.84 -32.06
CA SER A 255 -13.13 -10.05 -31.35
C SER A 255 -13.81 -11.01 -32.31
N ALA A 256 -13.51 -12.31 -32.18
CA ALA A 256 -14.25 -13.36 -32.85
C ALA A 256 -15.66 -13.47 -32.27
N ASP A 257 -16.63 -13.84 -33.12
CA ASP A 257 -18.02 -14.07 -32.74
C ASP A 257 -18.15 -15.20 -31.69
N LYS A 258 -17.30 -16.23 -31.77
CA LYS A 258 -17.29 -17.38 -30.85
C LYS A 258 -15.96 -17.54 -30.13
N GLY A 259 -16.02 -17.86 -28.83
CA GLY A 259 -14.88 -18.34 -28.06
C GLY A 259 -13.91 -17.27 -27.53
N GLY A 260 -14.24 -15.98 -27.61
CA GLY A 260 -13.45 -14.90 -27.02
C GLY A 260 -12.04 -14.75 -27.60
N ALA A 261 -11.83 -15.23 -28.84
CA ALA A 261 -10.58 -15.07 -29.57
C ALA A 261 -10.47 -13.67 -30.19
N THR A 262 -9.25 -13.24 -30.46
CA THR A 262 -8.93 -12.02 -31.21
C THR A 262 -8.50 -12.43 -32.61
N VAL A 263 -9.21 -11.93 -33.62
CA VAL A 263 -8.91 -12.17 -35.04
C VAL A 263 -8.20 -10.94 -35.61
N ILE A 264 -7.19 -11.20 -36.42
CA ILE A 264 -6.42 -10.18 -37.13
C ILE A 264 -6.58 -10.44 -38.63
N LEU A 265 -7.07 -9.45 -39.36
CA LEU A 265 -7.39 -9.53 -40.78
C LEU A 265 -6.62 -8.45 -41.54
N ASN A 266 -6.39 -8.64 -42.84
CA ASN A 266 -6.01 -7.51 -43.69
C ASN A 266 -7.22 -6.58 -43.85
N SER A 267 -6.96 -5.29 -43.95
CA SER A 267 -8.02 -4.28 -44.10
C SER A 267 -8.82 -4.48 -45.40
N GLU A 268 -8.14 -4.84 -46.49
CA GLU A 268 -8.77 -5.10 -47.80
C GLU A 268 -9.71 -6.30 -47.74
N ASP A 269 -9.23 -7.43 -47.19
CA ASP A 269 -10.03 -8.65 -47.03
C ASP A 269 -11.25 -8.41 -46.14
N TYR A 270 -11.07 -7.66 -45.04
CA TYR A 270 -12.17 -7.30 -44.14
C TYR A 270 -13.25 -6.47 -44.84
N VAL A 271 -12.85 -5.50 -45.66
CA VAL A 271 -13.78 -4.66 -46.42
C VAL A 271 -14.49 -5.47 -47.51
N ALA A 272 -13.76 -6.31 -48.24
CA ALA A 272 -14.32 -7.18 -49.27
C ALA A 272 -15.36 -8.16 -48.69
N ASP A 273 -15.06 -8.78 -47.55
CA ASP A 273 -16.01 -9.66 -46.86
C ASP A 273 -17.23 -8.91 -46.34
N ALA A 274 -17.05 -7.68 -45.83
CA ALA A 274 -18.17 -6.85 -45.38
C ALA A 274 -19.11 -6.48 -46.54
N LEU A 275 -18.55 -6.08 -47.70
CA LEU A 275 -19.34 -5.79 -48.90
C LEU A 275 -20.08 -7.04 -49.41
N ARG A 276 -19.39 -8.18 -49.47
CA ARG A 276 -20.00 -9.46 -49.86
C ARG A 276 -21.19 -9.84 -48.97
N GLN A 277 -21.11 -9.56 -47.66
CA GLN A 277 -22.22 -9.83 -46.74
C GLN A 277 -23.39 -8.85 -46.92
N LEU A 278 -23.12 -7.59 -47.26
CA LEU A 278 -24.14 -6.58 -47.51
C LEU A 278 -24.87 -6.81 -48.84
N ASP A 279 -24.19 -7.33 -49.86
CA ASP A 279 -24.75 -7.61 -51.18
C ASP A 279 -25.56 -8.93 -51.24
N ASN A 280 -25.57 -9.71 -50.15
CA ASN A 280 -26.31 -10.97 -50.12
C ASN A 280 -27.83 -10.69 -50.03
N THR A 281 -28.56 -11.09 -51.06
CA THR A 281 -30.01 -10.86 -51.20
C THR A 281 -30.87 -12.03 -50.78
N GLU A 282 -30.27 -13.18 -50.44
CA GLU A 282 -30.99 -14.33 -49.87
C GLU A 282 -30.98 -14.27 -48.33
N TYR A 283 -32.18 -14.23 -47.75
CA TYR A 283 -32.48 -14.26 -46.31
C TYR A 283 -32.91 -15.65 -45.86
#